data_AF-A0A8X7QF38-F1
#
_entry.id   AF-A0A8X7QF38-F1
#
_cell.length_a   1.000
_cell.length_b   1.000
_cell.length_c   1.000
_cell.angle_alpha   90.00
_cell.angle_beta   90.00
_cell.angle_gamma   90.00
#
_symmetry.space_group_name_H-M   'P 1'
#
loop_
_entity.id
_entity.type
_entity.pdbx_description
1 polymer ?
#
loop_
_entity_poly.entity_id
_entity_poly.type
_entity_poly.pdbx_seq_one_letter_code
_entity_poly.pdbx_strand_id
1 'polypeptide(L)'
;MRIVFNVYKEFASNLNQEECRLYAFRILLPLYKVCQGFTGKAITDELEQLAEEVRDSIRDRSLGVQIFVKVYSEIKKRLEVKRREEKEMAVVNPERNAKRKLKVASKNKANKKRRIMRSKMDRYGHALELP
;
A
#
# COMPACT_ATOMS: atom_id res chain seq x y z
N MET A 1 3.34 -10.63 6.92
CA MET A 1 2.73 -11.09 5.65
C MET A 1 2.92 -12.59 5.46
N ARG A 2 4.15 -13.14 5.52
CA ARG A 2 4.43 -14.59 5.40
C ARG A 2 3.53 -15.49 6.27
N ILE A 3 3.44 -15.24 7.58
CA ILE A 3 2.55 -15.98 8.48
C ILE A 3 1.08 -15.92 8.02
N VAL A 4 0.61 -14.75 7.62
CA VAL A 4 -0.78 -14.53 7.19
C VAL A 4 -1.08 -15.33 5.91
N PHE A 5 -0.15 -15.38 4.95
CA PHE A 5 -0.34 -16.17 3.72
C PHE A 5 -0.36 -17.66 4.00
N ASN A 6 0.48 -18.13 4.91
CA ASN A 6 0.45 -19.53 5.35
C ASN A 6 -0.88 -19.87 6.04
N VAL A 7 -1.40 -18.97 6.88
CA VAL A 7 -2.72 -19.12 7.49
C VAL A 7 -3.81 -19.18 6.42
N TYR A 8 -3.75 -18.34 5.38
CA TYR A 8 -4.72 -18.43 4.28
C TYR A 8 -4.65 -19.74 3.51
N LYS A 9 -3.44 -20.24 3.25
CA LYS A 9 -3.22 -21.53 2.59
C LYS A 9 -3.81 -22.67 3.43
N GLU A 10 -3.50 -22.70 4.71
CA GLU A 10 -3.97 -23.72 5.64
C GLU A 10 -5.49 -23.66 5.82
N PHE A 11 -6.02 -22.45 6.02
CA PHE A 11 -7.44 -22.22 6.15
C PHE A 11 -8.20 -22.68 4.89
N ALA A 12 -7.76 -22.28 3.70
CA ALA A 12 -8.40 -22.68 2.46
C ALA A 12 -8.29 -24.19 2.16
N SER A 13 -7.27 -24.87 2.69
CA SER A 13 -7.11 -26.32 2.53
C SER A 13 -8.03 -27.13 3.45
N ASN A 14 -8.43 -26.56 4.59
CA ASN A 14 -9.30 -27.22 5.56
C ASN A 14 -10.80 -26.95 5.33
N LEU A 15 -11.14 -26.01 4.44
CA LEU A 15 -12.52 -25.71 4.07
C LEU A 15 -12.99 -26.56 2.89
N ASN A 16 -14.29 -26.89 2.87
CA ASN A 16 -14.89 -27.39 1.64
C ASN A 16 -14.99 -26.27 0.58
N GLN A 17 -15.27 -26.63 -0.68
CA GLN A 17 -15.27 -25.68 -1.79
C GLN A 17 -16.31 -24.55 -1.60
N GLU A 18 -17.47 -24.85 -1.01
CA GLU A 18 -18.55 -23.88 -0.81
C GLU A 18 -18.22 -22.88 0.30
N GLU A 19 -17.67 -23.36 1.41
CA GLU A 19 -17.13 -22.52 2.47
C GLU A 19 -15.97 -21.67 1.97
N CYS A 20 -15.04 -22.27 1.22
CA CYS A 20 -13.90 -21.55 0.66
C CYS A 20 -14.38 -20.42 -0.28
N ARG A 21 -15.43 -20.68 -1.08
CA ARG A 21 -16.08 -19.67 -1.93
C ARG A 21 -16.64 -18.49 -1.13
N LEU A 22 -17.25 -18.72 0.04
CA LEU A 22 -17.78 -17.65 0.90
C LEU A 22 -16.69 -16.70 1.38
N TYR A 23 -15.49 -17.23 1.65
CA TYR A 23 -14.34 -16.45 2.13
C TYR A 23 -13.37 -16.03 1.02
N ALA A 24 -13.55 -16.51 -0.21
CA ALA A 24 -12.64 -16.32 -1.32
C ALA A 24 -12.25 -14.85 -1.53
N PHE A 25 -13.22 -13.94 -1.50
CA PHE A 25 -12.94 -12.51 -1.68
C PHE A 25 -12.01 -11.97 -0.57
N ARG A 26 -12.25 -12.37 0.68
CA ARG A 26 -11.46 -11.91 1.84
C ARG A 26 -10.04 -12.47 1.82
N ILE A 27 -9.87 -13.70 1.35
CA ILE A 27 -8.57 -14.38 1.25
C ILE A 27 -7.77 -13.85 0.05
N LEU A 28 -8.42 -13.73 -1.12
CA LEU A 28 -7.75 -13.35 -2.36
C LEU A 28 -7.41 -11.85 -2.43
N LEU A 29 -8.15 -10.97 -1.76
CA LEU A 29 -7.90 -9.52 -1.82
C LEU A 29 -6.51 -9.12 -1.29
N PRO A 30 -6.04 -9.57 -0.12
CA PRO A 30 -4.67 -9.30 0.34
C PRO A 30 -3.60 -9.87 -0.59
N LEU A 31 -3.81 -11.08 -1.09
CA LEU A 31 -2.88 -11.74 -2.02
C LEU A 31 -2.78 -10.96 -3.33
N TYR A 32 -3.92 -10.58 -3.92
CA TYR A 32 -3.98 -9.72 -5.10
C TYR A 32 -3.18 -8.44 -4.90
N LYS A 33 -3.37 -7.76 -3.76
CA LYS A 33 -2.67 -6.50 -3.51
C LYS A 33 -1.16 -6.66 -3.48
N VAL A 34 -0.67 -7.80 -2.98
CA VAL A 34 0.76 -8.09 -2.93
C VAL A 34 1.28 -8.45 -4.32
N CYS A 35 0.67 -9.41 -5.02
CA CYS A 35 1.08 -9.82 -6.36
C CYS A 35 0.98 -8.72 -7.42
N GLN A 36 0.15 -7.69 -7.21
CA GLN A 36 -0.11 -6.63 -8.18
C GLN A 36 0.40 -5.26 -7.71
N GLY A 37 1.13 -5.20 -6.60
CA GLY A 37 1.76 -3.96 -6.13
C GLY A 37 0.82 -2.89 -5.54
N PHE A 38 -0.40 -3.25 -5.12
CA PHE A 38 -1.36 -2.33 -4.49
C PHE A 38 -1.16 -2.16 -2.96
N THR A 39 0.00 -2.51 -2.42
CA THR A 39 0.28 -2.43 -0.98
C THR A 39 0.71 -1.03 -0.51
N GLY A 40 1.10 -0.15 -1.43
CA GLY A 40 1.62 1.19 -1.13
C GLY A 40 2.96 1.18 -0.39
N LYS A 41 3.63 0.02 -0.32
CA LYS A 41 4.92 -0.20 0.34
C LYS A 41 5.79 -1.07 -0.58
N ALA A 42 7.10 -0.97 -0.44
CA ALA A 42 8.01 -1.90 -1.09
C ALA A 42 7.77 -3.32 -0.53
N ILE A 43 7.51 -4.28 -1.41
CA ILE A 43 7.40 -5.71 -1.12
C ILE A 43 8.68 -6.34 -1.66
N THR A 44 9.23 -7.32 -0.94
CA THR A 44 10.38 -8.09 -1.42
C THR A 44 9.92 -9.18 -2.38
N ASP A 45 10.74 -9.53 -3.38
CA ASP A 45 10.42 -10.54 -4.39
C ASP A 45 10.04 -11.89 -3.75
N GLU A 46 10.73 -12.30 -2.68
CA GLU A 46 10.38 -13.53 -1.94
C GLU A 46 8.95 -13.53 -1.39
N LEU A 47 8.46 -12.36 -0.98
CA LEU A 47 7.14 -12.23 -0.39
C LEU A 47 6.05 -12.16 -1.46
N GLU A 48 6.38 -11.58 -2.61
CA GLU A 48 5.55 -11.63 -3.81
C GLU A 48 5.39 -13.07 -4.30
N GLN A 49 6.51 -13.79 -4.50
CA GLN A 49 6.52 -15.20 -4.88
C GLN A 49 5.66 -16.06 -3.94
N LEU A 50 5.83 -15.90 -2.62
CA LEU A 50 5.00 -16.61 -1.65
C LEU A 50 3.50 -16.29 -1.80
N ALA A 51 3.15 -15.03 -2.09
CA ALA A 51 1.76 -14.66 -2.32
C ALA A 51 1.20 -15.31 -3.59
N GLU A 52 2.01 -15.40 -4.66
CA GLU A 52 1.63 -16.07 -5.91
C GLU A 52 1.41 -17.56 -5.71
N GLU A 53 2.34 -18.23 -5.02
CA GLU A 53 2.24 -19.66 -4.70
C GLU A 53 0.99 -19.96 -3.88
N VAL A 54 0.69 -19.15 -2.86
CA VAL A 54 -0.51 -19.32 -2.03
C VAL A 54 -1.77 -19.06 -2.84
N ARG A 55 -1.80 -18.01 -3.67
CA ARG A 55 -2.92 -17.71 -4.58
C ARG A 55 -3.22 -18.88 -5.50
N ASP A 56 -2.18 -19.44 -6.14
CA ASP A 56 -2.33 -20.51 -7.12
C ASP A 56 -2.71 -21.83 -6.45
N SER A 57 -2.16 -22.12 -5.27
CA SER A 57 -2.60 -23.25 -4.45
C SER A 57 -4.09 -23.18 -4.11
N ILE A 58 -4.61 -21.99 -3.75
CA ILE A 58 -6.03 -21.80 -3.44
C ILE A 58 -6.91 -21.95 -4.69
N ARG A 59 -6.44 -21.45 -5.84
CA ARG A 59 -7.12 -21.63 -7.14
C ARG A 59 -7.26 -23.10 -7.48
N ASP A 60 -6.15 -23.85 -7.42
CA ASP A 60 -6.07 -25.19 -7.98
C ASP A 60 -6.66 -26.25 -7.04
N ARG A 61 -6.51 -26.08 -5.72
CA ARG A 61 -6.93 -27.10 -4.74
C ARG A 61 -8.28 -26.81 -4.07
N SER A 62 -8.64 -25.55 -3.86
CA SER A 62 -9.80 -25.20 -3.02
C SER A 62 -10.99 -24.63 -3.79
N LEU A 63 -10.75 -23.68 -4.71
CA LEU A 63 -11.84 -22.95 -5.40
C LEU A 63 -12.18 -23.51 -6.77
N GLY A 64 -11.18 -23.95 -7.53
CA GLY A 64 -11.31 -24.20 -8.96
C GLY A 64 -11.25 -22.92 -9.80
N VAL A 65 -10.88 -23.07 -11.06
CA VAL A 65 -10.58 -21.97 -11.99
C VAL A 65 -11.76 -21.01 -12.18
N GLN A 66 -12.98 -21.53 -12.35
CA GLN A 66 -14.15 -20.68 -12.64
C GLN A 66 -14.49 -19.72 -11.50
N ILE A 67 -14.54 -20.24 -10.27
CA ILE A 67 -14.83 -19.43 -9.07
C ILE A 67 -13.70 -18.43 -8.84
N PHE A 68 -12.45 -18.88 -8.96
CA PHE A 68 -11.29 -18.03 -8.83
C PHE A 68 -11.34 -16.85 -9.80
N VAL A 69 -11.53 -17.09 -11.10
CA VAL A 69 -11.58 -16.03 -12.13
C VAL A 69 -12.68 -15.01 -11.81
N LYS A 70 -13.86 -15.47 -11.37
CA LYS A 70 -14.98 -14.59 -11.01
C LYS A 70 -14.60 -13.66 -9.85
N VAL A 71 -14.10 -14.20 -8.75
CA VAL A 71 -13.74 -13.43 -7.55
C VAL A 71 -12.52 -12.53 -7.81
N TYR A 72 -11.51 -13.04 -8.49
CA TYR A 72 -10.30 -12.29 -8.82
C TYR A 72 -10.60 -11.10 -9.75
N SER A 73 -11.50 -11.29 -10.72
CA SER A 73 -11.99 -10.21 -11.58
C SER A 73 -12.81 -9.18 -10.81
N GLU A 74 -13.63 -9.61 -9.84
CA GLU A 74 -14.35 -8.69 -8.96
C GLU A 74 -13.40 -7.83 -8.12
N ILE A 75 -12.35 -8.45 -7.55
CA ILE A 75 -11.31 -7.73 -6.80
C ILE A 75 -10.64 -6.67 -7.69
N LYS A 76 -10.24 -7.06 -8.91
CA LYS A 76 -9.64 -6.14 -9.89
C LYS A 76 -10.56 -4.95 -10.14
N LYS A 77 -11.83 -5.20 -10.49
CA LYS A 77 -12.83 -4.14 -10.74
C LYS A 77 -12.97 -3.19 -9.55
N ARG A 78 -13.11 -3.72 -8.32
CA ARG A 78 -13.25 -2.89 -7.11
C ARG A 78 -12.02 -2.02 -6.86
N LEU A 79 -10.81 -2.54 -7.08
CA LEU A 79 -9.58 -1.77 -6.89
C LEU A 79 -9.38 -0.71 -7.98
N GLU A 80 -9.78 -0.98 -9.21
CA GLU A 80 -9.76 0.00 -10.30
C GLU A 80 -10.74 1.15 -10.04
N VAL A 81 -11.97 0.85 -9.61
CA VAL A 81 -12.96 1.87 -9.21
C VAL A 81 -12.42 2.71 -8.07
N LYS A 82 -11.90 2.08 -7.00
CA LYS A 82 -11.32 2.81 -5.88
C LYS A 82 -10.16 3.73 -6.29
N ARG A 83 -9.28 3.26 -7.19
CA ARG A 83 -8.17 4.07 -7.72
C ARG A 83 -8.69 5.25 -8.55
N ARG A 84 -9.77 5.06 -9.29
CA ARG A 84 -10.44 6.12 -10.05
C ARG A 84 -11.05 7.16 -9.11
N GLU A 85 -11.80 6.73 -8.10
CA GLU A 85 -12.37 7.61 -7.08
C GLU A 85 -11.31 8.40 -6.32
N GLU A 86 -10.17 7.78 -5.97
CA GLU A 86 -9.05 8.47 -5.33
C GLU A 86 -8.45 9.56 -6.23
N LYS A 87 -8.33 9.29 -7.53
CA LYS A 87 -7.89 10.29 -8.53
C LYS A 87 -8.92 11.40 -8.71
N GLU A 88 -10.20 11.06 -8.83
CA GLU A 88 -11.29 12.02 -8.96
C GLU A 88 -11.38 12.90 -7.70
N MET A 89 -11.29 12.34 -6.49
CA MET A 89 -11.21 13.09 -5.23
C MET A 89 -10.01 14.05 -5.17
N ALA A 90 -8.88 13.70 -5.80
CA ALA A 90 -7.74 14.62 -5.89
C ALA A 90 -8.00 15.80 -6.84
N VAL A 91 -8.86 15.62 -7.86
CA VAL A 91 -9.30 16.67 -8.79
C VAL A 91 -10.47 17.48 -8.20
N VAL A 92 -11.42 16.82 -7.56
CA VAL A 92 -12.70 17.36 -7.07
C VAL A 92 -12.57 18.00 -5.67
N ASN A 93 -11.55 17.69 -4.88
CA ASN A 93 -11.26 18.37 -3.60
C ASN A 93 -10.00 19.26 -3.65
N PRO A 94 -10.04 20.36 -4.44
CA PRO A 94 -8.93 21.30 -4.57
C PRO A 94 -8.58 21.97 -3.24
N GLU A 95 -9.52 22.13 -2.32
CA GLU A 95 -9.27 22.70 -1.00
C GLU A 95 -8.31 21.86 -0.15
N ARG A 96 -8.48 20.53 -0.11
CA ARG A 96 -7.58 19.66 0.67
C ARG A 96 -6.17 19.67 0.08
N ASN A 97 -6.06 19.71 -1.24
CA ASN A 97 -4.79 19.85 -1.95
C ASN A 97 -4.14 21.22 -1.67
N ALA A 98 -4.92 22.30 -1.74
CA ALA A 98 -4.47 23.65 -1.39
C ALA A 98 -4.00 23.74 0.07
N LYS A 99 -4.76 23.19 1.03
CA LYS A 99 -4.39 23.12 2.45
C LYS A 99 -3.07 22.37 2.65
N ARG A 100 -2.86 21.26 1.93
CA ARG A 100 -1.58 20.52 1.95
C ARG A 100 -0.44 21.36 1.38
N LYS A 101 -0.63 22.04 0.24
CA LYS A 101 0.38 22.92 -0.37
C LYS A 101 0.76 24.07 0.57
N LEU A 102 -0.22 24.72 1.20
CA LEU A 102 0.01 25.78 2.19
C LEU A 102 0.81 25.28 3.41
N LYS A 103 0.48 24.09 3.93
CA LYS A 103 1.21 23.47 5.05
C LYS A 103 2.66 23.13 4.71
N VAL A 104 2.92 22.68 3.48
CA VAL A 104 4.30 22.41 3.01
C VAL A 104 5.08 23.71 2.83
N ALA A 105 4.46 24.74 2.26
CA ALA A 105 5.09 26.05 2.07
C ALA A 105 5.48 26.70 3.42
N SER A 106 4.60 26.64 4.43
CA SER A 106 4.89 27.17 5.76
C SER A 106 6.05 26.43 6.44
N LYS A 107 6.08 25.10 6.36
CA LYS A 107 7.19 24.27 6.86
C LYS A 107 8.51 24.62 6.17
N ASN A 108 8.50 24.79 4.85
CA ASN A 108 9.71 25.14 4.09
C ASN A 108 10.22 26.53 4.45
N LYS A 109 9.32 27.51 4.62
CA LYS A 109 9.69 28.87 5.07
C LYS A 109 10.33 28.84 6.46
N ALA A 110 9.75 28.09 7.40
CA ALA A 110 10.31 27.91 8.74
C ALA A 110 11.69 27.21 8.71
N ASN A 111 11.86 26.16 7.90
CA ASN A 111 13.14 25.50 7.71
C ASN A 111 14.20 26.42 7.09
N LYS A 112 13.83 27.24 6.09
CA LYS A 112 14.74 28.23 5.49
C LYS A 112 15.20 29.25 6.54
N LYS A 113 14.29 29.75 7.38
CA LYS A 113 14.64 30.65 8.50
C LYS A 113 15.60 29.99 9.48
N ARG A 114 15.31 28.76 9.92
CA ARG A 114 16.20 27.99 10.82
C ARG A 114 17.59 27.78 10.23
N ARG A 115 17.67 27.44 8.94
CA ARG A 115 18.94 27.26 8.24
C ARG A 115 19.75 28.55 8.19
N ILE A 116 19.11 29.68 7.84
CA ILE A 116 19.78 30.99 7.83
C ILE A 116 20.27 31.37 9.22
N MET A 117 19.46 31.14 10.26
CA MET A 117 19.83 31.43 11.64
C MET A 117 21.03 30.60 12.08
N ARG A 118 21.01 29.29 11.80
CA ARG A 118 22.15 28.39 12.05
C ARG A 118 23.42 28.89 11.36
N SER A 119 23.35 29.16 10.05
CA SER A 119 24.51 29.68 9.30
C SER A 119 24.97 31.08 9.72
N LYS A 120 24.13 31.87 10.41
CA LYS A 120 24.56 33.13 11.04
C LYS A 120 25.28 32.83 12.36
N MET A 121 24.70 32.00 13.22
CA MET A 121 25.31 31.60 14.49
C MET A 121 26.66 30.91 14.28
N ASP A 122 26.79 30.01 13.29
CA ASP A 122 28.06 29.36 12.96
C ASP A 122 29.14 30.39 12.55
N ARG A 123 28.75 31.45 11.81
CA ARG A 123 29.65 32.55 11.44
C ARG A 123 30.05 33.42 12.62
N TYR A 124 29.13 33.70 13.55
CA TYR A 124 29.44 34.46 14.76
C TYR A 124 30.27 33.62 15.77
N GLY A 125 30.04 32.31 15.85
CA GLY A 125 30.86 31.39 16.64
C GLY A 125 32.31 31.36 16.16
N HIS A 126 32.54 31.26 14.85
CA HIS A 126 33.89 31.35 14.28
C HIS A 126 34.54 32.74 14.43
N ALA A 127 33.76 33.82 14.59
CA ALA A 127 34.29 35.16 14.83
C ALA A 127 34.67 35.42 16.30
N LEU A 128 34.13 34.61 17.24
CA LEU A 128 34.42 34.68 18.67
C LEU A 128 35.55 33.73 19.10
N GLU A 129 36.09 32.93 18.17
CA GLU A 129 37.21 32.00 18.39
C GLU A 129 38.56 32.50 17.81
N LEU A 130 38.63 33.77 17.39
CA LEU A 130 39.91 34.41 17.02
C LEU A 130 40.48 35.14 18.25
N PRO A 131 41.76 34.87 18.62
CA PRO A 131 42.42 35.49 19.77
C PRO A 131 42.63 37.00 19.62
#